data_AF-A0A7J5VPC5-F1
#
_entry.id   AF-A0A7J5VPC5-F1
#
_cell.length_a   1.000
_cell.length_b   1.000
_cell.length_c   1.000
_cell.angle_alpha   90.00
_cell.angle_beta   90.00
_cell.angle_gamma   90.00
#
_symmetry.space_group_name_H-M   'P 1'
#
loop_
_entity.id
_entity.type
_entity.pdbx_description
1 polymer ?
#
loop_
_entity_poly.entity_id
_entity_poly.type
_entity_poly.pdbx_seq_one_letter_code
_entity_poly.pdbx_strand_id
1 'polypeptide(L)'
;MVDLNPQHMIEEIQDNIKTGDAMKTQLVLAHIGDVDKKTQNRLIYELTRGEVSFSIPQLLYLLDKQAALAATLPIIKETLISQLLAYPELLSVFLENPKISGKQYLIQIAGELKAEETTQALLELIAQSHDETEIKLILETLGLIGDPEAINLLTDYLYAANRDLIIAAIQALGQVGTPSAMHRLAERMGTDNEIDFMILSIFADVQDQVSLEKLNETLRSQYAHLRTYAKQEIVRIGAKAVPNLIDNLLHEDPDFQIHTLNVLGDIGDESAIMPIRKLLGREPKSANVRFAAYEALALLPLRKGAYTLTAGLTDKEDHVCIAAARAIDRNYSEILMAGIKNLLMEKDDEARHITKIIVNGQVDKIFMSIADEPYFQEMAMVYLPHAHQDIRQHYHVLLKQAGMDDFAAKLVGTDEVSVRRKVVAVDDSRMILNIYKATLHELNYEPVLFEFPASALEWLAKEKPAMVLTDLNMPEITGVQLTARIREMYSATELPIIMVTTQNEVQDNKAAIGAGVNKIIQKPFNAASLKAAMDEFI
;
A
#
# COMPACT_ATOMS: atom_id res chain seq x y z
N MET A 1 62.48 1.50 -23.33
CA MET A 1 61.86 1.35 -21.99
C MET A 1 62.89 0.64 -21.14
N VAL A 2 63.26 1.21 -19.99
CA VAL A 2 64.10 0.49 -19.03
C VAL A 2 63.25 -0.68 -18.55
N ASP A 3 63.73 -1.92 -18.73
CA ASP A 3 63.05 -3.09 -18.18
C ASP A 3 62.96 -2.90 -16.66
N LEU A 4 61.75 -2.64 -16.16
CA LEU A 4 61.46 -2.63 -14.73
C LEU A 4 61.80 -4.02 -14.19
N ASN A 5 62.74 -4.10 -13.24
CA ASN A 5 63.15 -5.35 -12.62
C ASN A 5 62.18 -5.69 -11.47
N PRO A 6 61.34 -6.73 -11.59
CA PRO A 6 60.37 -7.11 -10.55
C PRO A 6 61.00 -7.37 -9.19
N GLN A 7 62.20 -7.96 -9.17
CA GLN A 7 62.91 -8.29 -7.94
C GLN A 7 63.37 -7.02 -7.22
N HIS A 8 63.85 -6.04 -7.98
CA HIS A 8 64.28 -4.75 -7.43
C HIS A 8 63.10 -3.98 -6.84
N MET A 9 61.92 -4.02 -7.48
CA MET A 9 60.70 -3.41 -6.91
C MET A 9 60.31 -4.04 -5.57
N ILE A 10 60.39 -5.37 -5.46
CA ILE A 10 60.09 -6.09 -4.21
C ILE A 10 61.07 -5.71 -3.10
N GLU A 11 62.37 -5.71 -3.40
CA GLU A 11 63.43 -5.32 -2.45
C GLU A 11 63.26 -3.86 -1.99
N GLU A 12 62.94 -2.97 -2.92
CA GLU A 12 62.70 -1.56 -2.63
C GLU A 12 61.47 -1.35 -1.74
N ILE A 13 60.36 -2.06 -1.96
CA ILE A 13 59.20 -2.04 -1.06
C ILE A 13 59.59 -2.54 0.34
N GLN A 14 60.34 -3.64 0.43
CA GLN A 14 60.78 -4.19 1.72
C GLN A 14 61.66 -3.20 2.50
N ASP A 15 62.54 -2.47 1.82
CA ASP A 15 63.40 -1.48 2.45
C ASP A 15 62.61 -0.22 2.84
N ASN A 16 61.69 0.24 1.99
CA ASN A 16 60.82 1.36 2.33
C ASN A 16 59.91 1.10 3.52
N ILE A 17 59.45 -0.14 3.70
CA ILE A 17 58.69 -0.55 4.89
C ILE A 17 59.57 -0.43 6.16
N LYS A 18 60.85 -0.80 6.10
CA LYS A 18 61.76 -0.69 7.25
C LYS A 18 62.09 0.76 7.58
N THR A 19 62.19 1.63 6.58
CA THR A 19 62.55 3.04 6.74
C THR A 19 61.35 3.96 6.96
N GLY A 20 60.13 3.47 6.70
CA GLY A 20 58.91 4.27 6.73
C GLY A 20 58.78 5.25 5.56
N ASP A 21 59.47 5.02 4.44
CA ASP A 21 59.45 5.92 3.28
C ASP A 21 58.20 5.70 2.41
N ALA A 22 57.12 6.38 2.81
CA ALA A 22 55.83 6.33 2.12
C ALA A 22 55.91 6.89 0.69
N MET A 23 56.69 7.96 0.47
CA MET A 23 56.77 8.61 -0.82
C MET A 23 57.50 7.73 -1.84
N LYS A 24 58.62 7.13 -1.43
CA LYS A 24 59.37 6.18 -2.27
C LYS A 24 58.56 4.92 -2.54
N THR A 25 57.76 4.47 -1.57
CA THR A 25 56.81 3.37 -1.77
C THR A 25 55.78 3.69 -2.86
N GLN A 26 55.15 4.88 -2.81
CA GLN A 26 54.19 5.30 -3.84
C GLN A 26 54.82 5.42 -5.23
N LEU A 27 56.07 5.88 -5.32
CA LEU A 27 56.82 5.92 -6.59
C LEU A 27 57.04 4.52 -7.18
N VAL A 28 57.39 3.52 -6.35
CA VAL A 28 57.50 2.14 -6.82
C VAL A 28 56.14 1.60 -7.23
N LEU A 29 55.12 1.84 -6.40
CA LEU A 29 53.75 1.38 -6.65
C LEU A 29 53.14 2.05 -7.89
N ALA A 30 53.54 3.26 -8.28
CA ALA A 30 53.11 3.91 -9.53
C ALA A 30 53.35 3.03 -10.78
N HIS A 31 54.31 2.11 -10.72
CA HIS A 31 54.68 1.19 -11.79
C HIS A 31 54.17 -0.26 -11.57
N ILE A 32 53.31 -0.51 -10.59
CA ILE A 32 52.77 -1.87 -10.32
C ILE A 32 51.97 -2.43 -11.51
N GLY A 33 51.37 -1.57 -12.35
CA GLY A 33 50.70 -1.98 -13.59
C GLY A 33 51.64 -2.50 -14.68
N ASP A 34 52.93 -2.19 -14.60
CA ASP A 34 53.94 -2.53 -15.63
C ASP A 34 54.55 -3.93 -15.42
N VAL A 35 54.20 -4.62 -14.33
CA VAL A 35 54.70 -5.97 -13.99
C VAL A 35 53.60 -7.03 -14.09
N ASP A 36 54.01 -8.31 -14.14
CA ASP A 36 53.06 -9.43 -14.22
C ASP A 36 52.22 -9.60 -12.93
N LYS A 37 51.05 -10.22 -13.06
CA LYS A 37 50.08 -10.38 -11.96
C LYS A 37 50.64 -11.11 -10.73
N LYS A 38 51.58 -12.04 -10.90
CA LYS A 38 52.21 -12.73 -9.77
C LYS A 38 53.10 -11.75 -9.00
N THR A 39 53.84 -10.90 -9.71
CA THR A 39 54.62 -9.83 -9.10
C THR A 39 53.71 -8.80 -8.41
N GLN A 40 52.60 -8.38 -9.05
CA GLN A 40 51.63 -7.47 -8.45
C GLN A 40 51.11 -7.98 -7.10
N ASN A 41 50.63 -9.23 -7.06
CA ASN A 41 50.17 -9.86 -5.82
C ASN A 41 51.28 -9.95 -4.77
N ARG A 42 52.52 -10.21 -5.20
CA ARG A 42 53.66 -10.27 -4.29
C ARG A 42 53.96 -8.90 -3.67
N LEU A 43 53.94 -7.82 -4.45
CA LEU A 43 54.15 -6.46 -3.96
C LEU A 43 53.09 -6.08 -2.90
N ILE A 44 51.82 -6.40 -3.16
CA ILE A 44 50.72 -6.17 -2.20
C ILE A 44 50.94 -6.99 -0.92
N TYR A 45 51.34 -8.26 -1.05
CA TYR A 45 51.67 -9.09 0.10
C TYR A 45 52.85 -8.52 0.91
N GLU A 46 53.89 -7.97 0.28
CA GLU A 46 54.99 -7.34 1.03
C GLU A 46 54.51 -6.12 1.82
N LEU A 47 53.59 -5.30 1.28
CA LEU A 47 52.98 -4.20 2.03
C LEU A 47 52.33 -4.67 3.33
N THR A 48 51.70 -5.85 3.34
CA THR A 48 51.08 -6.40 4.56
C THR A 48 52.06 -6.83 5.64
N ARG A 49 53.35 -6.92 5.33
CA ARG A 49 54.39 -7.27 6.30
C ARG A 49 54.90 -6.08 7.09
N GLY A 50 54.57 -4.86 6.66
CA GLY A 50 54.84 -3.64 7.40
C GLY A 50 53.83 -3.37 8.52
N GLU A 51 54.05 -2.28 9.26
CA GLU A 51 53.03 -1.80 10.20
C GLU A 51 51.76 -1.36 9.46
N VAL A 52 50.61 -1.59 10.08
CA VAL A 52 49.31 -1.27 9.48
C VAL A 52 49.13 0.24 9.25
N SER A 53 49.72 1.04 10.14
CA SER A 53 49.82 2.50 10.02
C SER A 53 50.53 2.95 8.73
N PHE A 54 51.44 2.13 8.21
CA PHE A 54 52.18 2.36 6.98
C PHE A 54 51.47 1.76 5.76
N SER A 55 50.96 0.53 5.87
CA SER A 55 50.40 -0.21 4.73
C SER A 55 49.08 0.36 4.24
N ILE A 56 48.17 0.75 5.14
CA ILE A 56 46.83 1.26 4.79
C ILE A 56 46.91 2.48 3.85
N PRO A 57 47.69 3.53 4.15
CA PRO A 57 47.87 4.66 3.23
C PRO A 57 48.33 4.26 1.82
N GLN A 58 49.13 3.19 1.68
CA GLN A 58 49.61 2.74 0.36
C GLN A 58 48.54 1.95 -0.40
N LEU A 59 47.75 1.14 0.31
CA LEU A 59 46.60 0.47 -0.29
C LEU A 59 45.56 1.49 -0.76
N LEU A 60 45.29 2.52 0.03
CA LEU A 60 44.42 3.64 -0.34
C LEU A 60 44.96 4.41 -1.54
N TYR A 61 46.26 4.68 -1.59
CA TYR A 61 46.91 5.29 -2.75
C TYR A 61 46.67 4.47 -4.03
N LEU A 62 46.82 3.14 -3.98
CA LEU A 62 46.57 2.28 -5.13
C LEU A 62 45.10 2.33 -5.57
N LEU A 63 44.17 2.28 -4.63
CA LEU A 63 42.74 2.37 -4.91
C LEU A 63 42.32 3.73 -5.50
N ASP A 64 42.96 4.82 -5.07
CA ASP A 64 42.65 6.18 -5.51
C ASP A 64 43.35 6.55 -6.83
N LYS A 65 44.67 6.37 -6.90
CA LYS A 65 45.49 6.81 -8.04
C LYS A 65 45.59 5.77 -9.16
N GLN A 66 45.26 4.51 -8.88
CA GLN A 66 45.29 3.43 -9.87
C GLN A 66 43.98 2.63 -9.91
N ALA A 67 42.84 3.33 -9.87
CA ALA A 67 41.50 2.73 -9.83
C ALA A 67 41.28 1.64 -10.91
N ALA A 68 41.75 1.86 -12.15
CA ALA A 68 41.62 0.88 -13.24
C ALA A 68 42.38 -0.42 -12.96
N LEU A 69 43.58 -0.34 -12.39
CA LEU A 69 44.34 -1.52 -11.99
C LEU A 69 43.71 -2.19 -10.77
N ALA A 70 43.32 -1.40 -9.77
CA ALA A 70 42.72 -1.90 -8.55
C ALA A 70 41.43 -2.70 -8.83
N ALA A 71 40.64 -2.29 -9.83
CA ALA A 71 39.48 -3.06 -10.30
C ALA A 71 39.82 -4.48 -10.80
N THR A 72 41.05 -4.70 -11.28
CA THR A 72 41.54 -6.02 -11.74
C THR A 72 42.26 -6.83 -10.65
N LEU A 73 42.53 -6.21 -9.50
CA LEU A 73 43.24 -6.76 -8.35
C LEU A 73 42.41 -6.63 -7.06
N PRO A 74 41.38 -7.48 -6.89
CA PRO A 74 40.51 -7.45 -5.69
C PRO A 74 41.29 -7.53 -4.38
N ILE A 75 42.44 -8.20 -4.39
CA ILE A 75 43.32 -8.37 -3.24
C ILE A 75 43.72 -7.03 -2.59
N ILE A 76 43.76 -5.90 -3.31
CA ILE A 76 44.05 -4.59 -2.70
C ILE A 76 42.92 -4.21 -1.73
N LYS A 77 41.66 -4.25 -2.19
CA LYS A 77 40.48 -3.92 -1.37
C LYS A 77 40.29 -4.96 -0.27
N GLU A 78 40.43 -6.25 -0.58
CA GLU A 78 40.35 -7.35 0.41
C GLU A 78 41.38 -7.20 1.53
N THR A 79 42.62 -6.83 1.17
CA THR A 79 43.68 -6.59 2.16
C THR A 79 43.37 -5.37 3.03
N LEU A 80 42.92 -4.27 2.42
CA LEU A 80 42.53 -3.06 3.16
C LEU A 80 41.42 -3.38 4.18
N ILE A 81 40.36 -4.06 3.74
CA ILE A 81 39.25 -4.49 4.61
C ILE A 81 39.78 -5.42 5.70
N SER A 82 40.61 -6.42 5.37
CA SER A 82 41.17 -7.35 6.35
C SER A 82 42.01 -6.65 7.41
N GLN A 83 42.75 -5.60 7.05
CA GLN A 83 43.55 -4.82 8.01
C GLN A 83 42.66 -3.94 8.89
N LEU A 84 41.66 -3.27 8.32
CA LEU A 84 40.73 -2.42 9.08
C LEU A 84 39.77 -3.24 9.96
N LEU A 85 39.47 -4.48 9.59
CA LEU A 85 38.77 -5.43 10.47
C LEU A 85 39.62 -5.84 11.68
N ALA A 86 40.94 -5.93 11.52
CA ALA A 86 41.84 -6.28 12.61
C ALA A 86 42.20 -5.09 13.51
N TYR A 87 42.13 -3.87 12.97
CA TYR A 87 42.49 -2.61 13.64
C TYR A 87 41.47 -1.51 13.33
N PRO A 88 40.20 -1.67 13.78
CA PRO A 88 39.11 -0.74 13.45
C PRO A 88 39.34 0.68 13.98
N GLU A 89 40.10 0.83 15.07
CA GLU A 89 40.44 2.13 15.65
C GLU A 89 41.21 3.04 14.68
N LEU A 90 41.86 2.47 13.67
CA LEU A 90 42.60 3.23 12.66
C LEU A 90 41.67 3.89 11.63
N LEU A 91 40.41 3.46 11.50
CA LEU A 91 39.45 4.09 10.58
C LEU A 91 39.30 5.59 10.89
N SER A 92 38.96 5.94 12.13
CA SER A 92 38.77 7.34 12.54
C SER A 92 40.05 8.15 12.35
N VAL A 93 41.20 7.57 12.75
CA VAL A 93 42.52 8.22 12.59
C VAL A 93 42.82 8.57 11.13
N PHE A 94 42.52 7.67 10.18
CA PHE A 94 42.76 7.94 8.77
C PHE A 94 41.70 8.83 8.12
N LEU A 95 40.44 8.76 8.57
CA LEU A 95 39.37 9.67 8.12
C LEU A 95 39.66 11.12 8.51
N GLU A 96 40.18 11.37 9.72
CA GLU A 96 40.54 12.71 10.20
C GLU A 96 41.81 13.26 9.52
N ASN A 97 42.68 12.39 9.03
CA ASN A 97 43.97 12.81 8.50
C ASN A 97 43.83 13.48 7.11
N PRO A 98 44.18 14.77 6.93
CA PRO A 98 44.01 15.48 5.66
C PRO A 98 45.00 15.04 4.58
N LYS A 99 46.07 14.29 4.94
CA LYS A 99 47.07 13.80 3.98
C LYS A 99 46.67 12.48 3.32
N ILE A 100 45.64 11.82 3.83
CA ILE A 100 45.17 10.53 3.29
C ILE A 100 44.28 10.80 2.08
N SER A 101 44.69 10.26 0.93
CA SER A 101 43.86 10.20 -0.28
C SER A 101 42.92 8.99 -0.26
N GLY A 102 41.90 8.99 -1.11
CA GLY A 102 41.00 7.83 -1.24
C GLY A 102 40.07 7.62 -0.03
N LYS A 103 39.72 8.68 0.71
CA LYS A 103 38.84 8.59 1.89
C LYS A 103 37.48 7.94 1.59
N GLN A 104 36.98 8.03 0.36
CA GLN A 104 35.77 7.33 -0.07
C GLN A 104 35.76 5.83 0.28
N TYR A 105 36.91 5.16 0.21
CA TYR A 105 37.02 3.74 0.57
C TYR A 105 36.94 3.52 2.08
N LEU A 106 37.50 4.42 2.88
CA LEU A 106 37.38 4.38 4.34
C LEU A 106 35.96 4.65 4.80
N ILE A 107 35.28 5.63 4.16
CA ILE A 107 33.88 5.95 4.42
C ILE A 107 33.00 4.72 4.13
N GLN A 108 33.15 4.09 2.96
CA GLN A 108 32.43 2.86 2.61
C GLN A 108 32.67 1.73 3.63
N ILE A 109 33.94 1.49 3.99
CA ILE A 109 34.30 0.43 4.94
C ILE A 109 33.71 0.73 6.33
N ALA A 110 33.72 1.98 6.79
CA ALA A 110 33.12 2.37 8.06
C ALA A 110 31.62 2.01 8.11
N GLY A 111 30.89 2.23 7.02
CA GLY A 111 29.49 1.83 6.88
C GLY A 111 29.30 0.32 6.82
N GLU A 112 30.09 -0.39 6.01
CA GLU A 112 30.06 -1.86 5.90
C GLU A 112 30.33 -2.54 7.25
N LEU A 113 31.22 -1.96 8.07
CA LEU A 113 31.58 -2.45 9.40
C LEU A 113 30.69 -1.93 10.53
N LYS A 114 29.83 -0.94 10.25
CA LYS A 114 29.01 -0.22 11.25
C LYS A 114 29.84 0.33 12.41
N ALA A 115 30.96 0.98 12.09
CA ALA A 115 31.92 1.48 13.07
C ALA A 115 31.44 2.79 13.72
N GLU A 116 30.70 2.70 14.83
CA GLU A 116 30.17 3.86 15.59
C GLU A 116 31.29 4.85 16.01
N GLU A 117 32.50 4.37 16.28
CA GLU A 117 33.65 5.22 16.63
C GLU A 117 34.09 6.16 15.50
N THR A 118 33.57 5.99 14.28
CA THR A 118 33.86 6.86 13.12
C THR A 118 32.83 7.97 12.93
N THR A 119 31.70 7.95 13.65
CA THR A 119 30.62 8.92 13.48
C THR A 119 31.14 10.35 13.57
N GLN A 120 31.85 10.71 14.64
CA GLN A 120 32.40 12.07 14.82
C GLN A 120 33.35 12.48 13.69
N ALA A 121 34.23 11.58 13.23
CA ALA A 121 35.13 11.85 12.12
C ALA A 121 34.37 12.13 10.81
N LEU A 122 33.27 11.41 10.57
CA LEU A 122 32.40 11.62 9.41
C LEU A 122 31.62 12.94 9.50
N LEU A 123 31.14 13.32 10.69
CA LEU A 123 30.47 14.60 10.94
C LEU A 123 31.42 15.79 10.69
N GLU A 124 32.69 15.67 11.06
CA GLU A 124 33.70 16.70 10.77
C GLU A 124 34.07 16.75 9.29
N LEU A 125 34.15 15.59 8.63
CA LEU A 125 34.48 15.48 7.22
C LEU A 125 33.41 16.12 6.32
N ILE A 126 32.14 15.82 6.56
CA ILE A 126 31.03 16.39 5.78
C ILE A 126 30.90 17.90 5.97
N ALA A 127 31.21 18.43 7.16
CA ALA A 127 31.20 19.87 7.42
C ALA A 127 32.26 20.64 6.62
N GLN A 128 33.32 19.96 6.16
CA GLN A 128 34.39 20.54 5.35
C GLN A 128 34.25 20.24 3.86
N SER A 129 33.33 19.34 3.48
CA SER A 129 33.14 18.95 2.08
C SER A 129 32.21 19.91 1.34
N HIS A 130 32.51 20.10 0.06
CA HIS A 130 31.67 20.83 -0.89
C HIS A 130 31.30 19.96 -2.10
N ASP A 131 31.74 18.70 -2.13
CA ASP A 131 31.42 17.74 -3.17
C ASP A 131 30.15 16.98 -2.78
N GLU A 132 29.07 17.21 -3.51
CA GLU A 132 27.78 16.55 -3.27
C GLU A 132 27.87 15.02 -3.34
N THR A 133 28.82 14.47 -4.13
CA THR A 133 29.04 13.02 -4.23
C THR A 133 29.62 12.45 -2.93
N GLU A 134 30.60 13.15 -2.35
CA GLU A 134 31.21 12.77 -1.08
C GLU A 134 30.23 12.97 0.08
N ILE A 135 29.51 14.10 0.09
CA ILE A 135 28.44 14.37 1.07
C ILE A 135 27.41 13.24 1.05
N LYS A 136 26.89 12.88 -0.13
CA LYS A 136 25.94 11.78 -0.29
C LYS A 136 26.47 10.47 0.29
N LEU A 137 27.71 10.11 -0.05
CA LEU A 137 28.36 8.90 0.45
C LEU A 137 28.47 8.91 1.99
N ILE A 138 28.78 10.05 2.60
CA ILE A 138 28.84 10.19 4.06
C ILE A 138 27.44 10.04 4.68
N LEU A 139 26.41 10.66 4.12
CA LEU A 139 25.02 10.52 4.61
C LEU A 139 24.57 9.05 4.60
N GLU A 140 24.77 8.36 3.48
CA GLU A 140 24.46 6.92 3.34
C GLU A 140 25.23 6.08 4.36
N THR A 141 26.50 6.41 4.58
CA THR A 141 27.37 5.71 5.54
C THR A 141 26.91 5.91 6.98
N LEU A 142 26.56 7.13 7.37
CA LEU A 142 26.02 7.44 8.70
C LEU A 142 24.71 6.67 8.96
N GLY A 143 23.87 6.53 7.92
CA GLY A 143 22.69 5.67 7.96
C GLY A 143 23.03 4.21 8.25
N LEU A 144 24.01 3.64 7.54
CA LEU A 144 24.43 2.24 7.71
C LEU A 144 25.03 1.97 9.09
N ILE A 145 25.79 2.92 9.63
CA ILE A 145 26.32 2.88 11.01
C ILE A 145 25.16 2.89 12.00
N GLY A 146 24.18 3.77 11.81
CA GLY A 146 22.97 3.83 12.63
C GLY A 146 23.14 4.55 13.97
N ASP A 147 24.22 5.31 14.14
CA ASP A 147 24.51 6.05 15.37
C ASP A 147 23.55 7.25 15.54
N PRO A 148 22.82 7.36 16.66
CA PRO A 148 21.92 8.47 16.94
C PRO A 148 22.59 9.86 16.96
N GLU A 149 23.91 9.96 17.17
CA GLU A 149 24.63 11.24 17.13
C GLU A 149 24.51 11.93 15.76
N ALA A 150 24.34 11.15 14.69
CA ALA A 150 24.20 11.67 13.33
C ALA A 150 22.83 12.33 13.05
N ILE A 151 21.81 12.12 13.88
CA ILE A 151 20.42 12.51 13.60
C ILE A 151 20.30 14.00 13.30
N ASN A 152 20.96 14.86 14.08
CA ASN A 152 20.85 16.31 13.90
C ASN A 152 21.40 16.74 12.53
N LEU A 153 22.57 16.23 12.16
CA LEU A 153 23.16 16.49 10.84
C LEU A 153 22.27 15.94 9.72
N LEU A 154 21.82 14.69 9.81
CA LEU A 154 20.95 14.10 8.80
C LEU A 154 19.64 14.90 8.64
N THR A 155 19.12 15.46 9.73
CA THR A 155 17.93 16.32 9.73
C THR A 155 18.15 17.59 8.91
N ASP A 156 19.31 18.23 9.02
CA ASP A 156 19.64 19.43 8.24
C ASP A 156 19.57 19.15 6.72
N TYR A 157 19.99 17.95 6.30
CA TYR A 157 19.96 17.53 4.90
C TYR A 157 18.58 17.13 4.37
N LEU A 158 17.56 16.97 5.23
CA LEU A 158 16.17 16.81 4.77
C LEU A 158 15.66 18.04 4.00
N TYR A 159 16.32 19.19 4.18
CA TYR A 159 15.99 20.48 3.56
C TYR A 159 17.09 20.99 2.62
N ALA A 160 17.97 20.09 2.16
CA ALA A 160 19.01 20.44 1.20
C ALA A 160 18.43 20.91 -0.15
N ALA A 161 19.23 21.65 -0.94
CA ALA A 161 18.82 22.08 -2.28
C ALA A 161 18.84 20.92 -3.30
N ASN A 162 19.75 19.97 -3.13
CA ASN A 162 19.89 18.81 -4.01
C ASN A 162 18.97 17.67 -3.53
N ARG A 163 18.14 17.18 -4.45
CA ARG A 163 17.17 16.10 -4.21
C ARG A 163 17.81 14.77 -3.82
N ASP A 164 18.95 14.42 -4.40
CA ASP A 164 19.65 13.17 -4.08
C ASP A 164 20.16 13.16 -2.63
N LEU A 165 20.55 14.34 -2.11
CA LEU A 165 20.96 14.49 -0.72
C LEU A 165 19.77 14.39 0.24
N ILE A 166 18.61 14.94 -0.13
CA ILE A 166 17.37 14.76 0.65
C ILE A 166 17.03 13.28 0.74
N ILE A 167 17.05 12.56 -0.39
CA ILE A 167 16.73 11.13 -0.43
C ILE A 167 17.73 10.33 0.44
N ALA A 168 19.03 10.61 0.32
CA ALA A 168 20.06 9.96 1.14
C ALA A 168 19.83 10.22 2.64
N ALA A 169 19.48 11.44 3.03
CA ALA A 169 19.17 11.78 4.42
C ALA A 169 17.92 11.07 4.94
N ILE A 170 16.85 10.98 4.13
CA ILE A 170 15.62 10.25 4.49
C ILE A 170 15.93 8.77 4.73
N GLN A 171 16.66 8.15 3.81
CA GLN A 171 17.06 6.74 3.91
C GLN A 171 17.96 6.50 5.12
N ALA A 172 18.92 7.40 5.37
CA ALA A 172 19.84 7.30 6.50
C ALA A 172 19.10 7.41 7.84
N LEU A 173 18.17 8.35 7.99
CA LEU A 173 17.32 8.43 9.19
C LEU A 173 16.43 7.20 9.36
N GLY A 174 15.94 6.64 8.25
CA GLY A 174 15.23 5.36 8.22
C GLY A 174 16.08 4.21 8.78
N GLN A 175 17.34 4.13 8.37
CA GLN A 175 18.30 3.11 8.82
C GLN A 175 18.71 3.30 10.29
N VAL A 176 18.87 4.55 10.75
CA VAL A 176 19.08 4.85 12.18
C VAL A 176 17.91 4.33 13.02
N GLY A 177 16.67 4.44 12.53
CA GLY A 177 15.52 3.69 13.05
C GLY A 177 15.10 4.03 14.49
N THR A 178 15.61 5.12 15.07
CA THR A 178 15.22 5.56 16.42
C THR A 178 13.91 6.36 16.39
N PRO A 179 13.14 6.40 17.49
CA PRO A 179 11.94 7.23 17.58
C PRO A 179 12.22 8.71 17.26
N SER A 180 13.37 9.23 17.67
CA SER A 180 13.80 10.59 17.33
C SER A 180 14.00 10.78 15.83
N ALA A 181 14.63 9.82 15.14
CA ALA A 181 14.75 9.87 13.68
C ALA A 181 13.37 9.80 12.99
N MET A 182 12.46 8.95 13.48
CA MET A 182 11.10 8.85 12.93
C MET A 182 10.31 10.15 13.11
N HIS A 183 10.46 10.82 14.25
CA HIS A 183 9.87 12.14 14.46
C HIS A 183 10.38 13.18 13.45
N ARG A 184 11.68 13.20 13.15
CA ARG A 184 12.26 14.12 12.14
C ARG A 184 11.72 13.85 10.74
N LEU A 185 11.56 12.58 10.36
CA LEU A 185 10.92 12.21 9.11
C LEU A 185 9.44 12.65 9.10
N ALA A 186 8.70 12.46 10.20
CA ALA A 186 7.31 12.88 10.29
C ALA A 186 7.12 14.40 10.14
N GLU A 187 8.04 15.20 10.70
CA GLU A 187 8.07 16.66 10.53
C GLU A 187 8.31 17.09 9.08
N ARG A 188 9.02 16.26 8.29
CA ARG A 188 9.35 16.56 6.90
C ARG A 188 8.18 16.38 5.93
N MET A 189 7.18 15.58 6.32
CA MET A 189 6.05 15.22 5.46
C MET A 189 5.16 16.42 5.08
N GLY A 190 4.42 16.29 3.98
CA GLY A 190 3.37 17.22 3.54
C GLY A 190 3.81 18.29 2.54
N THR A 191 5.00 18.13 1.95
CA THR A 191 5.56 19.10 0.99
C THR A 191 5.70 18.54 -0.43
N ASP A 192 5.88 17.23 -0.56
CA ASP A 192 6.19 16.55 -1.81
C ASP A 192 5.69 15.11 -1.70
N ASN A 193 4.90 14.67 -2.68
CA ASN A 193 4.23 13.36 -2.64
C ASN A 193 5.21 12.18 -2.69
N GLU A 194 6.30 12.28 -3.46
CA GLU A 194 7.28 11.19 -3.58
C GLU A 194 8.08 11.04 -2.28
N ILE A 195 8.43 12.16 -1.63
CA ILE A 195 9.05 12.17 -0.31
C ILE A 195 8.11 11.56 0.74
N ASP A 196 6.83 11.94 0.72
CA ASP A 196 5.84 11.42 1.67
C ASP A 196 5.67 9.90 1.54
N PHE A 197 5.62 9.37 0.31
CA PHE A 197 5.55 7.91 0.09
C PHE A 197 6.81 7.19 0.60
N MET A 198 7.99 7.77 0.39
CA MET A 198 9.25 7.21 0.89
C MET A 198 9.27 7.14 2.42
N ILE A 199 8.84 8.22 3.09
CA ILE A 199 8.77 8.29 4.55
C ILE A 199 7.74 7.30 5.10
N LEU A 200 6.55 7.20 4.47
CA LEU A 200 5.53 6.24 4.87
C LEU A 200 6.02 4.78 4.70
N SER A 201 6.78 4.48 3.65
CA SER A 201 7.40 3.15 3.49
C SER A 201 8.38 2.85 4.62
N ILE A 202 9.22 3.83 5.01
CA ILE A 202 10.16 3.68 6.13
C ILE A 202 9.40 3.41 7.43
N PHE A 203 8.32 4.14 7.70
CA PHE A 203 7.47 3.88 8.86
C PHE A 203 6.89 2.46 8.87
N ALA A 204 6.51 1.95 7.71
CA ALA A 204 5.98 0.59 7.58
C ALA A 204 7.06 -0.51 7.71
N ASP A 205 8.32 -0.17 7.44
CA ASP A 205 9.46 -1.06 7.65
C ASP A 205 9.93 -1.05 9.12
N VAL A 206 10.01 0.13 9.75
CA VAL A 206 10.47 0.32 11.15
C VAL A 206 9.41 -0.15 12.15
N GLN A 207 8.14 0.20 11.93
CA GLN A 207 6.99 -0.22 12.73
C GLN A 207 7.12 0.06 14.25
N ASP A 208 7.82 1.12 14.64
CA ASP A 208 7.82 1.60 16.02
C ASP A 208 6.53 2.37 16.35
N GLN A 209 6.38 2.80 17.60
CA GLN A 209 5.17 3.50 18.03
C GLN A 209 4.91 4.77 17.22
N VAL A 210 5.94 5.59 16.99
CA VAL A 210 5.84 6.84 16.23
C VAL A 210 5.43 6.58 14.78
N SER A 211 6.05 5.59 14.14
CA SER A 211 5.76 5.18 12.76
C SER A 211 4.33 4.70 12.59
N LEU A 212 3.86 3.81 13.49
CA LEU A 212 2.50 3.27 13.44
C LEU A 212 1.45 4.35 13.70
N GLU A 213 1.70 5.23 14.67
CA GLU A 213 0.85 6.40 14.92
C GLU A 213 0.78 7.30 13.68
N LYS A 214 1.91 7.56 13.03
CA LYS A 214 1.93 8.47 11.87
C LYS A 214 1.27 7.89 10.62
N LEU A 215 1.47 6.60 10.37
CA LEU A 215 0.73 5.87 9.34
C LEU A 215 -0.78 5.93 9.60
N ASN A 216 -1.19 5.69 10.84
CA ASN A 216 -2.59 5.72 11.25
C ASN A 216 -3.22 7.12 11.09
N GLU A 217 -2.52 8.18 11.49
CA GLU A 217 -2.95 9.57 11.27
C GLU A 217 -3.14 9.88 9.78
N THR A 218 -2.28 9.32 8.91
CA THR A 218 -2.30 9.57 7.47
C THR A 218 -3.58 9.05 6.80
N LEU A 219 -4.32 8.13 7.44
CA LEU A 219 -5.66 7.75 7.00
C LEU A 219 -6.67 8.91 7.03
N ARG A 220 -6.38 10.01 7.76
CA ARG A 220 -7.17 11.26 7.77
C ARG A 220 -6.65 12.32 6.80
N SER A 221 -5.62 12.02 6.02
CA SER A 221 -5.08 13.00 5.06
C SER A 221 -6.19 13.49 4.14
N GLN A 222 -6.21 14.78 3.82
CA GLN A 222 -7.11 15.34 2.80
C GLN A 222 -6.75 14.92 1.37
N TYR A 223 -5.63 14.21 1.20
CA TYR A 223 -5.11 13.78 -0.08
C TYR A 223 -5.32 12.28 -0.26
N ALA A 224 -6.17 11.91 -1.23
CA ALA A 224 -6.58 10.53 -1.46
C ALA A 224 -5.42 9.57 -1.74
N HIS A 225 -4.39 10.02 -2.49
CA HIS A 225 -3.23 9.19 -2.80
C HIS A 225 -2.43 8.82 -1.55
N LEU A 226 -2.26 9.75 -0.61
CA LEU A 226 -1.59 9.47 0.67
C LEU A 226 -2.41 8.52 1.54
N ARG A 227 -3.73 8.71 1.62
CA ARG A 227 -4.62 7.78 2.34
C ARG A 227 -4.51 6.37 1.77
N THR A 228 -4.59 6.23 0.45
CA THR A 228 -4.52 4.93 -0.23
C THR A 228 -3.19 4.24 -0.01
N TYR A 229 -2.08 4.98 -0.11
CA TYR A 229 -0.75 4.45 0.18
C TYR A 229 -0.63 3.99 1.64
N ALA A 230 -1.04 4.82 2.60
CA ALA A 230 -1.02 4.47 4.02
C ALA A 230 -1.88 3.23 4.32
N LYS A 231 -3.05 3.08 3.68
CA LYS A 231 -3.89 1.87 3.81
C LYS A 231 -3.13 0.62 3.37
N GLN A 232 -2.50 0.66 2.19
CA GLN A 232 -1.72 -0.47 1.65
C GLN A 232 -0.58 -0.86 2.59
N GLU A 233 0.16 0.13 3.09
CA GLU A 233 1.26 -0.07 4.02
C GLU A 233 0.80 -0.64 5.37
N ILE A 234 -0.32 -0.13 5.92
CA ILE A 234 -0.90 -0.65 7.17
C ILE A 234 -1.39 -2.10 7.00
N VAL A 235 -2.03 -2.42 5.87
CA VAL A 235 -2.44 -3.81 5.56
C VAL A 235 -1.21 -4.72 5.45
N ARG A 236 -0.13 -4.25 4.83
CA ARG A 236 1.16 -4.97 4.73
C ARG A 236 1.76 -5.27 6.11
N ILE A 237 1.66 -4.33 7.06
CA ILE A 237 2.10 -4.52 8.45
C ILE A 237 1.24 -5.58 9.17
N GLY A 238 -0.07 -5.61 8.91
CA GLY A 238 -0.99 -6.60 9.45
C GLY A 238 -1.33 -6.39 10.93
N ALA A 239 -1.40 -7.48 11.70
CA ALA A 239 -1.93 -7.51 13.07
C ALA A 239 -1.29 -6.49 14.03
N LYS A 240 -0.02 -6.12 13.82
CA LYS A 240 0.70 -5.15 14.66
C LYS A 240 0.07 -3.74 14.63
N ALA A 241 -0.58 -3.36 13.52
CA ALA A 241 -1.23 -2.06 13.39
C ALA A 241 -2.66 -2.01 13.96
N VAL A 242 -3.26 -3.17 14.25
CA VAL A 242 -4.66 -3.30 14.67
C VAL A 242 -4.97 -2.53 15.97
N PRO A 243 -4.12 -2.50 17.01
CA PRO A 243 -4.40 -1.72 18.22
C PRO A 243 -4.65 -0.23 17.93
N ASN A 244 -3.80 0.41 17.12
CA ASN A 244 -3.96 1.83 16.73
C ASN A 244 -5.24 2.05 15.91
N LEU A 245 -5.60 1.11 15.03
CA LEU A 245 -6.82 1.17 14.24
C LEU A 245 -8.08 1.02 15.10
N ILE A 246 -8.06 0.17 16.12
CA ILE A 246 -9.22 -0.03 17.01
C ILE A 246 -9.60 1.27 17.71
N ASP A 247 -8.61 2.05 18.15
CA ASP A 247 -8.85 3.33 18.82
C ASP A 247 -9.56 4.34 17.91
N ASN A 248 -9.34 4.27 16.60
CA ASN A 248 -10.02 5.13 15.63
C ASN A 248 -11.55 4.98 15.65
N LEU A 249 -12.05 3.78 15.95
CA LEU A 249 -13.49 3.49 16.00
C LEU A 249 -14.20 4.22 17.16
N LEU A 250 -13.44 4.79 18.10
CA LEU A 250 -13.98 5.58 19.20
C LEU A 250 -14.26 7.04 18.82
N HIS A 251 -13.68 7.54 17.71
CA HIS A 251 -13.90 8.90 17.22
C HIS A 251 -15.25 9.05 16.51
N GLU A 252 -15.77 10.27 16.43
CA GLU A 252 -17.08 10.56 15.80
C GLU A 252 -17.00 10.91 14.31
N ASP A 253 -15.79 10.89 13.72
CA ASP A 253 -15.59 11.18 12.29
C ASP A 253 -15.97 9.96 11.42
N PRO A 254 -17.06 10.02 10.64
CA PRO A 254 -17.53 8.88 9.85
C PRO A 254 -16.54 8.43 8.77
N ASP A 255 -15.86 9.37 8.10
CA ASP A 255 -14.96 9.05 7.00
C ASP A 255 -13.72 8.31 7.52
N PHE A 256 -13.19 8.77 8.66
CA PHE A 256 -12.09 8.11 9.34
C PHE A 256 -12.47 6.72 9.86
N GLN A 257 -13.69 6.57 10.40
CA GLN A 257 -14.22 5.26 10.81
C GLN A 257 -14.32 4.31 9.62
N ILE A 258 -14.87 4.76 8.49
CA ILE A 258 -15.00 3.93 7.27
C ILE A 258 -13.62 3.48 6.79
N HIS A 259 -12.65 4.39 6.69
CA HIS A 259 -11.29 4.04 6.27
C HIS A 259 -10.63 3.04 7.22
N THR A 260 -10.83 3.22 8.53
CA THR A 260 -10.34 2.27 9.54
C THR A 260 -10.99 0.90 9.39
N LEU A 261 -12.32 0.84 9.22
CA LEU A 261 -13.07 -0.42 9.10
C LEU A 261 -12.63 -1.22 7.87
N ASN A 262 -12.42 -0.56 6.74
CA ASN A 262 -11.91 -1.20 5.53
C ASN A 262 -10.54 -1.84 5.79
N VAL A 263 -9.61 -1.09 6.39
CA VAL A 263 -8.26 -1.59 6.71
C VAL A 263 -8.32 -2.76 7.71
N LEU A 264 -9.16 -2.68 8.75
CA LEU A 264 -9.35 -3.79 9.70
C LEU A 264 -9.91 -5.05 9.02
N GLY A 265 -10.84 -4.88 8.08
CA GLY A 265 -11.36 -5.98 7.26
C GLY A 265 -10.29 -6.61 6.38
N ASP A 266 -9.49 -5.79 5.69
CA ASP A 266 -8.40 -6.24 4.80
C ASP A 266 -7.27 -6.94 5.56
N ILE A 267 -6.96 -6.51 6.79
CA ILE A 267 -6.00 -7.19 7.67
C ILE A 267 -6.54 -8.55 8.12
N GLY A 268 -7.83 -8.64 8.45
CA GLY A 268 -8.48 -9.90 8.83
C GLY A 268 -8.17 -10.40 10.26
N ASP A 269 -7.69 -9.54 11.16
CA ASP A 269 -7.32 -9.94 12.53
C ASP A 269 -8.54 -10.06 13.48
N GLU A 270 -8.64 -11.21 14.17
CA GLU A 270 -9.76 -11.53 15.06
C GLU A 270 -9.97 -10.51 16.21
N SER A 271 -8.93 -9.79 16.64
CA SER A 271 -9.04 -8.80 17.71
C SER A 271 -9.91 -7.59 17.35
N ALA A 272 -10.12 -7.33 16.06
CA ALA A 272 -10.98 -6.25 15.56
C ALA A 272 -12.48 -6.52 15.74
N ILE A 273 -12.89 -7.79 15.90
CA ILE A 273 -14.30 -8.20 15.91
C ILE A 273 -15.10 -7.51 17.03
N MET A 274 -14.59 -7.54 18.27
CA MET A 274 -15.32 -6.98 19.40
C MET A 274 -15.42 -5.44 19.36
N PRO A 275 -14.36 -4.70 19.02
CA PRO A 275 -14.44 -3.26 18.73
C PRO A 275 -15.47 -2.89 17.65
N ILE A 276 -15.49 -3.59 16.51
CA ILE A 276 -16.45 -3.29 15.43
C ILE A 276 -17.89 -3.56 15.90
N ARG A 277 -18.12 -4.64 16.64
CA ARG A 277 -19.45 -4.92 17.23
C ARG A 277 -19.86 -3.87 18.26
N LYS A 278 -18.92 -3.37 19.06
CA LYS A 278 -19.17 -2.28 20.01
C LYS A 278 -19.52 -0.98 19.29
N LEU A 279 -18.90 -0.69 18.15
CA LEU A 279 -19.28 0.42 17.28
C LEU A 279 -20.72 0.27 16.79
N LEU A 280 -21.09 -0.88 16.22
CA LEU A 280 -22.46 -1.15 15.76
C LEU A 280 -23.49 -1.04 16.90
N GLY A 281 -23.17 -1.53 18.10
CA GLY A 281 -24.04 -1.43 19.28
C GLY A 281 -24.26 0.00 19.81
N ARG A 282 -23.51 0.99 19.31
CA ARG A 282 -23.75 2.42 19.56
C ARG A 282 -24.70 3.05 18.54
N GLU A 283 -25.18 2.27 17.57
CA GLU A 283 -26.09 2.70 16.50
C GLU A 283 -25.59 3.96 15.77
N PRO A 284 -24.43 3.88 15.07
CA PRO A 284 -23.86 5.05 14.43
C PRO A 284 -24.83 5.58 13.38
N LYS A 285 -25.06 6.90 13.40
CA LYS A 285 -26.05 7.58 12.54
C LYS A 285 -25.75 7.37 11.05
N SER A 286 -24.47 7.37 10.69
CA SER A 286 -24.02 7.16 9.32
C SER A 286 -24.27 5.72 8.88
N ALA A 287 -25.13 5.56 7.87
CA ALA A 287 -25.37 4.26 7.24
C ALA A 287 -24.09 3.67 6.63
N ASN A 288 -23.21 4.52 6.10
CA ASN A 288 -21.91 4.09 5.56
C ASN A 288 -21.00 3.46 6.61
N VAL A 289 -21.01 3.98 7.84
CA VAL A 289 -20.23 3.40 8.94
C VAL A 289 -20.79 2.02 9.30
N ARG A 290 -22.12 1.88 9.37
CA ARG A 290 -22.78 0.58 9.63
C ARG A 290 -22.47 -0.42 8.51
N PHE A 291 -22.59 0.00 7.26
CA PHE A 291 -22.24 -0.79 6.09
C PHE A 291 -20.78 -1.26 6.12
N ALA A 292 -19.82 -0.34 6.30
CA ALA A 292 -18.39 -0.67 6.36
C ALA A 292 -18.08 -1.62 7.52
N ALA A 293 -18.78 -1.48 8.65
CA ALA A 293 -18.62 -2.37 9.79
C ALA A 293 -19.09 -3.80 9.47
N TYR A 294 -20.21 -3.96 8.77
CA TYR A 294 -20.66 -5.30 8.33
C TYR A 294 -19.75 -5.89 7.25
N GLU A 295 -19.28 -5.11 6.29
CA GLU A 295 -18.33 -5.58 5.28
C GLU A 295 -17.01 -6.03 5.92
N ALA A 296 -16.49 -5.28 6.90
CA ALA A 296 -15.32 -5.69 7.67
C ALA A 296 -15.56 -7.00 8.43
N LEU A 297 -16.71 -7.14 9.09
CA LEU A 297 -17.09 -8.39 9.78
C LEU A 297 -17.28 -9.57 8.82
N ALA A 298 -17.61 -9.32 7.56
CA ALA A 298 -17.70 -10.34 6.52
C ALA A 298 -16.33 -10.87 6.08
N LEU A 299 -15.25 -10.13 6.34
CA LEU A 299 -13.87 -10.54 6.07
C LEU A 299 -13.21 -11.20 7.30
N LEU A 300 -13.82 -11.08 8.48
CA LEU A 300 -13.30 -11.59 9.74
C LEU A 300 -13.91 -12.96 10.11
N PRO A 301 -13.15 -13.87 10.75
CA PRO A 301 -13.67 -15.18 11.15
C PRO A 301 -14.47 -15.10 12.47
N LEU A 302 -15.80 -15.03 12.38
CA LEU A 302 -16.70 -14.87 13.52
C LEU A 302 -17.06 -16.21 14.17
N ARG A 303 -16.22 -16.71 15.08
CA ARG A 303 -16.46 -18.01 15.75
C ARG A 303 -17.55 -17.97 16.84
N LYS A 304 -17.78 -16.81 17.47
CA LYS A 304 -18.70 -16.67 18.63
C LYS A 304 -19.52 -15.39 18.54
N GLY A 305 -20.80 -15.47 18.93
CA GLY A 305 -21.66 -14.30 19.02
C GLY A 305 -22.09 -13.72 17.67
N ALA A 306 -21.91 -14.46 16.57
CA ALA A 306 -22.30 -14.05 15.23
C ALA A 306 -23.80 -13.71 15.14
N TYR A 307 -24.65 -14.28 16.00
CA TYR A 307 -26.08 -13.96 16.08
C TYR A 307 -26.38 -12.45 16.19
N THR A 308 -25.48 -11.62 16.73
CA THR A 308 -25.72 -10.17 16.77
C THR A 308 -25.71 -9.50 15.39
N LEU A 309 -25.21 -10.18 14.36
CA LEU A 309 -25.27 -9.69 12.98
C LEU A 309 -26.71 -9.61 12.44
N THR A 310 -27.64 -10.41 12.97
CA THR A 310 -29.02 -10.42 12.47
C THR A 310 -29.72 -9.09 12.65
N ALA A 311 -29.29 -8.28 13.62
CA ALA A 311 -29.79 -6.92 13.82
C ALA A 311 -29.55 -6.01 12.61
N GLY A 312 -28.56 -6.32 11.76
CA GLY A 312 -28.31 -5.58 10.54
C GLY A 312 -29.31 -5.87 9.43
N LEU A 313 -30.03 -7.00 9.46
CA LEU A 313 -31.03 -7.35 8.45
C LEU A 313 -32.28 -6.45 8.52
N THR A 314 -32.48 -5.79 9.66
CA THR A 314 -33.60 -4.89 9.96
C THR A 314 -33.16 -3.42 9.95
N ASP A 315 -32.02 -3.10 9.33
CA ASP A 315 -31.57 -1.72 9.18
C ASP A 315 -32.55 -0.94 8.28
N LYS A 316 -32.59 0.39 8.45
CA LYS A 316 -33.46 1.25 7.65
C LYS A 316 -33.01 1.36 6.19
N GLU A 317 -31.76 1.02 5.92
CA GLU A 317 -31.15 1.18 4.62
C GLU A 317 -30.76 -0.17 4.01
N ASP A 318 -31.34 -0.50 2.85
CA ASP A 318 -31.20 -1.80 2.17
C ASP A 318 -29.74 -2.25 2.00
N HIS A 319 -28.83 -1.33 1.69
CA HIS A 319 -27.42 -1.67 1.49
C HIS A 319 -26.73 -2.14 2.78
N VAL A 320 -27.10 -1.60 3.95
CA VAL A 320 -26.62 -2.09 5.26
C VAL A 320 -27.16 -3.50 5.50
N CYS A 321 -28.44 -3.72 5.18
CA CYS A 321 -29.06 -5.04 5.27
C CYS A 321 -28.35 -6.07 4.39
N ILE A 322 -27.97 -5.70 3.16
CA ILE A 322 -27.22 -6.57 2.25
C ILE A 322 -25.82 -6.89 2.80
N ALA A 323 -25.10 -5.90 3.32
CA ALA A 323 -23.79 -6.13 3.94
C ALA A 323 -23.90 -7.05 5.17
N ALA A 324 -24.91 -6.84 6.01
CA ALA A 324 -25.20 -7.70 7.15
C ALA A 324 -25.53 -9.14 6.71
N ALA A 325 -26.39 -9.31 5.70
CA ALA A 325 -26.70 -10.61 5.13
C ALA A 325 -25.45 -11.33 4.65
N ARG A 326 -24.51 -10.63 4.01
CA ARG A 326 -23.24 -11.20 3.55
C ARG A 326 -22.30 -11.58 4.68
N ALA A 327 -22.20 -10.73 5.70
CA ALA A 327 -21.45 -11.04 6.90
C ALA A 327 -21.95 -12.34 7.54
N ILE A 328 -23.28 -12.53 7.57
CA ILE A 328 -23.92 -13.74 8.06
C ILE A 328 -23.66 -14.94 7.14
N ASP A 329 -23.77 -14.77 5.83
CA ASP A 329 -23.58 -15.84 4.85
C ASP A 329 -22.14 -16.38 4.83
N ARG A 330 -21.16 -15.47 4.92
CA ARG A 330 -19.74 -15.85 5.05
C ARG A 330 -19.46 -16.54 6.37
N ASN A 331 -20.04 -16.05 7.46
CA ASN A 331 -19.89 -16.60 8.81
C ASN A 331 -21.03 -17.55 9.20
N TYR A 332 -21.56 -18.28 8.21
CA TYR A 332 -22.72 -19.14 8.38
C TYR A 332 -22.62 -20.07 9.59
N SER A 333 -23.68 -20.12 10.40
CA SER A 333 -23.82 -21.08 11.51
C SER A 333 -25.30 -21.40 11.78
N GLU A 334 -25.57 -22.56 12.37
CA GLU A 334 -26.94 -22.97 12.71
C GLU A 334 -27.64 -21.98 13.66
N ILE A 335 -26.88 -21.36 14.58
CA ILE A 335 -27.41 -20.36 15.52
C ILE A 335 -27.86 -19.09 14.76
N LEU A 336 -27.06 -18.63 13.81
CA LEU A 336 -27.41 -17.50 12.95
C LEU A 336 -28.67 -17.79 12.15
N MET A 337 -28.75 -19.00 11.59
CA MET A 337 -29.92 -19.41 10.81
C MET A 337 -31.19 -19.51 11.64
N ALA A 338 -31.12 -19.99 12.89
CA ALA A 338 -32.26 -19.99 13.80
C ALA A 338 -32.80 -18.55 14.02
N GLY A 339 -31.90 -17.57 14.18
CA GLY A 339 -32.27 -16.16 14.27
C GLY A 339 -32.98 -15.64 13.01
N ILE A 340 -32.45 -15.95 11.83
CA ILE A 340 -33.07 -15.55 10.55
C ILE A 340 -34.45 -16.19 10.37
N LYS A 341 -34.59 -17.49 10.65
CA LYS A 341 -35.88 -18.18 10.56
C LYS A 341 -36.94 -17.52 11.43
N ASN A 342 -36.58 -17.13 12.66
CA ASN A 342 -37.49 -16.41 13.54
C ASN A 342 -37.95 -15.07 12.97
N LEU A 343 -37.05 -14.30 12.35
CA LEU A 343 -37.40 -13.02 11.70
C LEU A 343 -38.34 -13.19 10.50
N LEU A 344 -38.30 -14.34 9.83
CA LEU A 344 -39.13 -14.60 8.65
C LEU A 344 -40.49 -15.25 8.97
N MET A 345 -40.65 -15.80 10.17
CA MET A 345 -41.84 -16.56 10.56
C MET A 345 -43.11 -15.72 10.63
N GLU A 346 -43.01 -14.43 10.98
CA GLU A 346 -44.18 -13.57 11.21
C GLU A 346 -44.87 -13.11 9.91
N LYS A 347 -44.21 -13.30 8.74
CA LYS A 347 -44.72 -12.95 7.39
C LYS A 347 -45.21 -11.50 7.25
N ASP A 348 -44.70 -10.61 8.08
CA ASP A 348 -45.00 -9.20 8.05
C ASP A 348 -44.19 -8.49 6.95
N ASP A 349 -44.33 -7.16 6.87
CA ASP A 349 -43.62 -6.37 5.86
C ASP A 349 -42.10 -6.40 6.06
N GLU A 350 -41.64 -6.57 7.31
CA GLU A 350 -40.23 -6.74 7.64
C GLU A 350 -39.69 -8.09 7.13
N ALA A 351 -40.39 -9.20 7.36
CA ALA A 351 -40.04 -10.51 6.83
C ALA A 351 -39.97 -10.52 5.28
N ARG A 352 -40.90 -9.83 4.62
CA ARG A 352 -40.88 -9.65 3.16
C ARG A 352 -39.68 -8.82 2.71
N HIS A 353 -39.35 -7.76 3.44
CA HIS A 353 -38.18 -6.94 3.16
C HIS A 353 -36.88 -7.74 3.29
N ILE A 354 -36.69 -8.47 4.40
CA ILE A 354 -35.53 -9.35 4.61
C ILE A 354 -35.43 -10.40 3.49
N THR A 355 -36.56 -10.96 3.05
CA THR A 355 -36.60 -11.89 1.91
C THR A 355 -36.07 -11.23 0.62
N LYS A 356 -36.48 -9.98 0.33
CA LYS A 356 -35.94 -9.20 -0.80
C LYS A 356 -34.43 -8.98 -0.65
N ILE A 357 -33.94 -8.67 0.54
CA ILE A 357 -32.50 -8.49 0.84
C ILE A 357 -31.71 -9.78 0.58
N ILE A 358 -32.19 -10.92 1.07
CA ILE A 358 -31.53 -12.22 0.87
C ILE A 358 -31.39 -12.55 -0.61
N VAL A 359 -32.45 -12.32 -1.40
CA VAL A 359 -32.47 -12.56 -2.84
C VAL A 359 -31.53 -11.59 -3.59
N ASN A 360 -31.65 -10.29 -3.34
CA ASN A 360 -30.87 -9.28 -4.06
C ASN A 360 -29.38 -9.33 -3.68
N GLY A 361 -29.07 -9.69 -2.43
CA GLY A 361 -27.72 -9.82 -1.92
C GLY A 361 -26.97 -11.05 -2.45
N GLN A 362 -27.66 -12.00 -3.10
CA GLN A 362 -27.10 -13.28 -3.57
C GLN A 362 -26.37 -14.04 -2.45
N VAL A 363 -27.00 -14.11 -1.28
CA VAL A 363 -26.45 -14.83 -0.10
C VAL A 363 -26.87 -16.30 -0.12
N ASP A 364 -26.08 -17.10 -0.85
CA ASP A 364 -26.43 -18.46 -1.25
C ASP A 364 -26.65 -19.42 -0.08
N LYS A 365 -25.80 -19.38 0.95
CA LYS A 365 -25.93 -20.32 2.08
C LYS A 365 -27.18 -20.01 2.90
N ILE A 366 -27.45 -18.73 3.15
CA ILE A 366 -28.66 -18.29 3.83
C ILE A 366 -29.87 -18.73 3.01
N PHE A 367 -29.92 -18.38 1.72
CA PHE A 367 -31.03 -18.70 0.83
C PHE A 367 -31.31 -20.20 0.82
N MET A 368 -30.29 -21.04 0.61
CA MET A 368 -30.47 -22.49 0.54
C MET A 368 -30.90 -23.10 1.87
N SER A 369 -30.49 -22.53 3.00
CA SER A 369 -30.83 -23.04 4.33
C SER A 369 -32.28 -22.75 4.76
N ILE A 370 -32.96 -21.87 4.03
CA ILE A 370 -34.39 -21.54 4.22
C ILE A 370 -35.23 -21.85 2.98
N ALA A 371 -34.63 -22.35 1.90
CA ALA A 371 -35.33 -22.59 0.64
C ALA A 371 -36.47 -23.62 0.80
N ASP A 372 -36.31 -24.60 1.68
CA ASP A 372 -37.33 -25.63 1.98
C ASP A 372 -38.50 -25.12 2.84
N GLU A 373 -38.37 -23.92 3.41
CA GLU A 373 -39.36 -23.37 4.33
C GLU A 373 -40.57 -22.80 3.54
N PRO A 374 -41.80 -23.28 3.75
CA PRO A 374 -42.97 -22.87 2.96
C PRO A 374 -43.26 -21.36 3.05
N TYR A 375 -43.05 -20.75 4.21
CA TYR A 375 -43.25 -19.31 4.41
C TYR A 375 -42.24 -18.47 3.62
N PHE A 376 -40.99 -18.96 3.49
CA PHE A 376 -39.97 -18.28 2.70
C PHE A 376 -40.26 -18.40 1.20
N GLN A 377 -40.62 -19.60 0.72
CA GLN A 377 -40.99 -19.79 -0.69
C GLN A 377 -42.15 -18.87 -1.10
N GLU A 378 -43.18 -18.76 -0.26
CA GLU A 378 -44.33 -17.87 -0.51
C GLU A 378 -43.88 -16.41 -0.72
N MET A 379 -43.03 -15.89 0.17
CA MET A 379 -42.51 -14.51 0.07
C MET A 379 -41.53 -14.34 -1.11
N ALA A 380 -40.61 -15.29 -1.30
CA ALA A 380 -39.63 -15.26 -2.39
C ALA A 380 -40.33 -15.30 -3.75
N MET A 381 -41.45 -16.02 -3.89
CA MET A 381 -42.23 -16.09 -5.12
C MET A 381 -42.93 -14.78 -5.51
N VAL A 382 -43.09 -13.83 -4.57
CA VAL A 382 -43.57 -12.48 -4.91
C VAL A 382 -42.49 -11.71 -5.70
N TYR A 383 -41.22 -11.87 -5.33
CA TYR A 383 -40.12 -11.06 -5.84
C TYR A 383 -39.30 -11.75 -6.94
N LEU A 384 -38.87 -12.99 -6.69
CA LEU A 384 -37.84 -13.67 -7.46
C LEU A 384 -38.22 -13.89 -8.94
N PRO A 385 -39.47 -14.25 -9.32
CA PRO A 385 -39.86 -14.34 -10.73
C PRO A 385 -39.75 -13.01 -11.50
N HIS A 386 -39.85 -11.88 -10.79
CA HIS A 386 -39.77 -10.53 -11.34
C HIS A 386 -38.37 -9.92 -11.22
N ALA A 387 -37.41 -10.62 -10.60
CA ALA A 387 -36.03 -10.18 -10.50
C ALA A 387 -35.33 -10.20 -11.87
N HIS A 388 -34.20 -9.50 -11.97
CA HIS A 388 -33.36 -9.50 -13.16
C HIS A 388 -33.01 -10.94 -13.60
N GLN A 389 -32.95 -11.19 -14.92
CA GLN A 389 -32.71 -12.52 -15.49
C GLN A 389 -31.51 -13.23 -14.87
N ASP A 390 -30.37 -12.56 -14.71
CA ASP A 390 -29.19 -13.13 -14.05
C ASP A 390 -29.45 -13.61 -12.61
N ILE A 391 -30.25 -12.89 -11.82
CA ILE A 391 -30.60 -13.29 -10.45
C ILE A 391 -31.48 -14.54 -10.50
N ARG A 392 -32.46 -14.56 -11.40
CA ARG A 392 -33.32 -15.75 -11.61
C ARG A 392 -32.50 -16.95 -12.05
N GLN A 393 -31.59 -16.75 -13.00
CA GLN A 393 -30.74 -17.81 -13.53
C GLN A 393 -29.78 -18.35 -12.46
N HIS A 394 -29.19 -17.46 -11.66
CA HIS A 394 -28.33 -17.82 -10.53
C HIS A 394 -29.06 -18.78 -9.57
N TYR A 395 -30.23 -18.36 -9.06
CA TYR A 395 -31.00 -19.20 -8.14
C TYR A 395 -31.64 -20.41 -8.80
N HIS A 396 -32.01 -20.34 -10.09
CA HIS A 396 -32.50 -21.51 -10.82
C HIS A 396 -31.43 -22.62 -10.87
N VAL A 397 -30.19 -22.26 -11.19
CA VAL A 397 -29.06 -23.20 -11.20
C VAL A 397 -28.81 -23.75 -9.79
N LEU A 398 -28.80 -22.88 -8.78
CA LEU A 398 -28.54 -23.27 -7.39
C LEU A 398 -29.61 -24.24 -6.85
N LEU A 399 -30.90 -23.95 -7.08
CA LEU A 399 -32.02 -24.80 -6.69
C LEU A 399 -32.02 -26.14 -7.44
N LYS A 400 -31.69 -26.14 -8.73
CA LYS A 400 -31.54 -27.37 -9.53
C LYS A 400 -30.45 -28.29 -8.97
N GLN A 401 -29.29 -27.72 -8.62
CA GLN A 401 -28.19 -28.49 -8.02
C GLN A 401 -28.57 -29.10 -6.67
N ALA A 402 -29.46 -28.45 -5.92
CA ALA A 402 -29.97 -28.94 -4.65
C ALA A 402 -31.16 -29.92 -4.77
N GLY A 403 -31.61 -30.25 -5.99
CA GLY A 403 -32.76 -31.15 -6.22
C GLY A 403 -34.12 -30.51 -5.98
N MET A 404 -34.19 -29.18 -5.88
CA MET A 404 -35.43 -28.42 -5.65
C MET A 404 -36.12 -28.05 -6.97
N ASP A 405 -36.41 -29.07 -7.78
CA ASP A 405 -36.91 -28.90 -9.16
C ASP A 405 -38.20 -28.07 -9.25
N ASP A 406 -39.13 -28.30 -8.33
CA ASP A 406 -40.42 -27.61 -8.30
C ASP A 406 -40.28 -26.12 -8.00
N PHE A 407 -39.31 -25.74 -7.16
CA PHE A 407 -39.04 -24.34 -6.87
C PHE A 407 -38.28 -23.69 -8.03
N ALA A 408 -37.27 -24.37 -8.57
CA ALA A 408 -36.49 -23.89 -9.71
C ALA A 408 -37.37 -23.65 -10.95
N ALA A 409 -38.35 -24.53 -11.22
CA ALA A 409 -39.25 -24.42 -12.37
C ALA A 409 -40.10 -23.14 -12.33
N LYS A 410 -40.42 -22.64 -11.14
CA LYS A 410 -41.23 -21.43 -10.95
C LYS A 410 -40.46 -20.13 -11.22
N LEU A 411 -39.13 -20.20 -11.37
CA LEU A 411 -38.28 -19.03 -11.65
C LEU A 411 -38.10 -18.74 -13.14
N VAL A 412 -38.64 -19.61 -14.00
CA VAL A 412 -38.62 -19.44 -15.46
C VAL A 412 -39.70 -18.43 -15.85
N GLY A 413 -39.34 -17.15 -15.80
CA GLY A 413 -40.21 -16.04 -16.23
C GLY A 413 -40.25 -15.88 -17.75
N THR A 414 -41.35 -15.32 -18.27
CA THR A 414 -41.43 -14.77 -19.62
C THR A 414 -40.84 -13.37 -19.61
N ASP A 415 -39.73 -13.15 -20.31
CA ASP A 415 -39.24 -11.80 -20.53
C ASP A 415 -40.26 -11.03 -21.37
N GLU A 416 -40.90 -10.01 -20.79
CA GLU A 416 -41.53 -8.98 -21.61
C GLU A 416 -40.41 -8.28 -22.38
N VAL A 417 -40.37 -8.51 -23.70
CA VAL A 417 -39.44 -7.88 -24.63
C VAL A 417 -39.82 -6.41 -24.78
N SER A 418 -39.52 -5.64 -23.75
CA SER A 418 -39.52 -4.18 -23.76
C SER A 418 -38.09 -3.74 -24.02
N VAL A 419 -37.88 -2.90 -25.04
CA VAL A 419 -36.57 -2.32 -25.35
C VAL A 419 -36.22 -1.34 -24.23
N ARG A 420 -35.49 -1.81 -23.21
CA ARG A 420 -35.02 -1.00 -22.10
C ARG A 420 -33.75 -0.25 -22.50
N ARG A 421 -33.57 0.98 -22.03
CA ARG A 421 -32.33 1.72 -22.27
C ARG A 421 -31.22 1.12 -21.42
N LYS A 422 -30.05 0.90 -22.02
CA LYS A 422 -28.86 0.38 -21.32
C LYS A 422 -28.21 1.44 -20.44
N VAL A 423 -27.89 1.07 -19.21
CA VAL A 423 -27.10 1.88 -18.26
C VAL A 423 -25.89 1.06 -17.85
N VAL A 424 -24.71 1.61 -18.06
CA VAL A 424 -23.46 0.98 -17.66
C VAL A 424 -23.18 1.28 -16.19
N ALA A 425 -22.80 0.28 -15.41
CA ALA A 425 -22.25 0.49 -14.07
C ALA A 425 -20.87 -0.16 -13.94
N VAL A 426 -19.91 0.58 -13.39
CA VAL A 426 -18.52 0.14 -13.18
C VAL A 426 -18.18 0.27 -11.71
N ASP A 427 -17.86 -0.85 -11.09
CA ASP A 427 -17.53 -0.94 -9.67
C ASP A 427 -16.73 -2.22 -9.44
N ASP A 428 -15.61 -2.14 -8.72
CA ASP A 428 -14.77 -3.29 -8.39
C ASP A 428 -15.42 -4.23 -7.35
N SER A 429 -16.49 -3.76 -6.69
CA SER A 429 -17.34 -4.60 -5.86
C SER A 429 -18.47 -5.23 -6.67
N ARG A 430 -18.37 -6.55 -6.90
CA ARG A 430 -19.49 -7.38 -7.44
C ARG A 430 -20.80 -7.18 -6.69
N MET A 431 -20.74 -6.83 -5.41
CA MET A 431 -21.92 -6.49 -4.61
C MET A 431 -22.64 -5.27 -5.15
N ILE A 432 -21.89 -4.20 -5.35
CA ILE A 432 -22.45 -2.92 -5.74
C ILE A 432 -22.96 -3.05 -7.18
N LEU A 433 -22.27 -3.83 -8.02
CA LEU A 433 -22.80 -4.25 -9.31
C LEU A 433 -24.13 -5.00 -9.20
N ASN A 434 -24.31 -5.92 -8.24
CA ASN A 434 -25.60 -6.59 -8.01
C ASN A 434 -26.68 -5.62 -7.49
N ILE A 435 -26.31 -4.64 -6.66
CA ILE A 435 -27.23 -3.57 -6.24
C ILE A 435 -27.65 -2.74 -7.45
N TYR A 436 -26.69 -2.30 -8.28
CA TYR A 436 -26.99 -1.63 -9.55
C TYR A 436 -27.90 -2.47 -10.43
N LYS A 437 -27.65 -3.78 -10.54
CA LYS A 437 -28.50 -4.71 -11.31
C LYS A 437 -29.95 -4.68 -10.84
N ALA A 438 -30.18 -4.87 -9.54
CA ALA A 438 -31.52 -4.90 -8.96
C ALA A 438 -32.19 -3.53 -9.05
N THR A 439 -31.48 -2.46 -8.71
CA THR A 439 -31.99 -1.09 -8.73
C THR A 439 -32.33 -0.62 -10.14
N LEU A 440 -31.43 -0.78 -11.11
CA LEU A 440 -31.67 -0.38 -12.50
C LEU A 440 -32.82 -1.17 -13.12
N HIS A 441 -32.94 -2.46 -12.79
CA HIS A 441 -34.07 -3.27 -13.21
C HIS A 441 -35.40 -2.77 -12.61
N GLU A 442 -35.44 -2.43 -11.31
CA GLU A 442 -36.60 -1.81 -10.64
C GLU A 442 -36.98 -0.47 -11.29
N LEU A 443 -35.99 0.28 -11.77
CA LEU A 443 -36.15 1.54 -12.50
C LEU A 443 -36.43 1.37 -14.01
N ASN A 444 -36.65 0.13 -14.48
CA ASN A 444 -36.96 -0.20 -15.88
C ASN A 444 -35.83 0.12 -16.90
N TYR A 445 -34.57 0.03 -16.46
CA TYR A 445 -33.37 0.08 -17.30
C TYR A 445 -32.75 -1.31 -17.50
N GLU A 446 -31.91 -1.44 -18.52
CA GLU A 446 -31.08 -2.63 -18.76
C GLU A 446 -29.68 -2.39 -18.18
N PRO A 447 -29.27 -3.07 -17.09
CA PRO A 447 -27.95 -2.89 -16.51
C PRO A 447 -26.86 -3.61 -17.31
N VAL A 448 -25.78 -2.91 -17.63
CA VAL A 448 -24.54 -3.49 -18.21
C VAL A 448 -23.41 -3.26 -17.21
N LEU A 449 -22.85 -4.33 -16.65
CA LEU A 449 -22.01 -4.24 -15.44
C LEU A 449 -20.58 -4.64 -15.72
N PHE A 450 -19.62 -3.91 -15.16
CA PHE A 450 -18.19 -4.21 -15.28
C PHE A 450 -17.49 -4.12 -13.92
N GLU A 451 -16.79 -5.19 -13.55
CA GLU A 451 -15.90 -5.24 -12.38
C GLU A 451 -14.58 -4.50 -12.65
N PHE A 452 -14.17 -4.43 -13.92
CA PHE A 452 -12.90 -3.85 -14.33
C PHE A 452 -13.12 -2.65 -15.27
N PRO A 453 -12.59 -1.45 -14.95
CA PRO A 453 -12.74 -0.25 -15.78
C PRO A 453 -12.23 -0.42 -17.23
N ALA A 454 -11.17 -1.20 -17.44
CA ALA A 454 -10.63 -1.46 -18.76
C ALA A 454 -11.67 -2.14 -19.68
N SER A 455 -12.37 -3.15 -19.16
CA SER A 455 -13.42 -3.86 -19.89
C SER A 455 -14.61 -2.95 -20.22
N ALA A 456 -14.93 -2.01 -19.33
CA ALA A 456 -15.97 -1.01 -19.58
C ALA A 456 -15.59 -0.09 -20.75
N LEU A 457 -14.34 0.37 -20.82
CA LEU A 457 -13.85 1.21 -21.94
C LEU A 457 -13.92 0.47 -23.28
N GLU A 458 -13.50 -0.80 -23.32
CA GLU A 458 -13.57 -1.62 -24.54
C GLU A 458 -15.00 -1.80 -25.05
N TRP A 459 -15.97 -1.90 -24.14
CA TRP A 459 -17.38 -2.00 -24.48
C TRP A 459 -17.97 -0.66 -24.92
N LEU A 460 -17.65 0.43 -24.20
CA LEU A 460 -18.09 1.80 -24.51
C LEU A 460 -17.58 2.29 -25.87
N ALA A 461 -16.46 1.76 -26.35
CA ALA A 461 -15.95 2.02 -27.71
C ALA A 461 -16.82 1.37 -28.82
N LYS A 462 -17.62 0.35 -28.47
CA LYS A 462 -18.45 -0.42 -29.43
C LYS A 462 -19.92 -0.02 -29.36
N GLU A 463 -20.42 0.29 -28.17
CA GLU A 463 -21.83 0.59 -27.94
C GLU A 463 -22.00 1.80 -26.98
N LYS A 464 -22.93 2.70 -27.30
CA LYS A 464 -23.22 3.89 -26.50
C LYS A 464 -24.44 3.65 -25.60
N PRO A 465 -24.30 3.63 -24.27
CA PRO A 465 -25.42 3.50 -23.34
C PRO A 465 -26.10 4.85 -23.11
N ALA A 466 -27.21 4.86 -22.36
CA ALA A 466 -27.87 6.09 -21.95
C ALA A 466 -27.08 6.85 -20.87
N MET A 467 -26.33 6.13 -20.02
CA MET A 467 -25.57 6.70 -18.90
C MET A 467 -24.50 5.72 -18.42
N VAL A 468 -23.46 6.26 -17.77
CA VAL A 468 -22.47 5.49 -17.01
C VAL A 468 -22.56 5.86 -15.53
N LEU A 469 -22.63 4.84 -14.67
CA LEU A 469 -22.47 4.93 -13.22
C LEU A 469 -21.07 4.37 -12.90
N THR A 470 -20.26 5.08 -12.12
CA THR A 470 -18.91 4.61 -11.79
C THR A 470 -18.57 4.86 -10.33
N ASP A 471 -17.88 3.91 -9.70
CA ASP A 471 -17.20 4.17 -8.44
C ASP A 471 -16.02 5.13 -8.64
N LEU A 472 -15.59 5.79 -7.56
CA LEU A 472 -14.39 6.64 -7.55
C LEU A 472 -13.10 5.83 -7.39
N ASN A 473 -13.07 4.86 -6.48
CA ASN A 473 -11.87 4.14 -6.06
C ASN A 473 -11.90 2.70 -6.57
N MET A 474 -11.36 2.50 -7.77
CA MET A 474 -11.19 1.17 -8.33
C MET A 474 -9.69 0.89 -8.55
N PRO A 475 -9.25 -0.38 -8.46
CA PRO A 475 -7.88 -0.77 -8.75
C PRO A 475 -7.46 -0.38 -10.17
N GLU A 476 -6.18 -0.06 -10.34
CA GLU A 476 -5.51 0.29 -11.62
C GLU A 476 -5.99 1.59 -12.28
N ILE A 477 -7.31 1.76 -12.47
CA ILE A 477 -7.93 2.91 -13.10
C ILE A 477 -9.02 3.45 -12.17
N THR A 478 -8.82 4.66 -11.63
CA THR A 478 -9.81 5.32 -10.78
C THR A 478 -11.02 5.78 -11.59
N GLY A 479 -12.15 6.06 -10.92
CA GLY A 479 -13.33 6.63 -11.56
C GLY A 479 -13.07 7.95 -12.28
N VAL A 480 -12.16 8.78 -11.75
CA VAL A 480 -11.73 10.04 -12.38
C VAL A 480 -10.97 9.76 -13.69
N GLN A 481 -10.04 8.80 -13.67
CA GLN A 481 -9.28 8.40 -14.85
C GLN A 481 -10.18 7.74 -15.90
N LEU A 482 -11.11 6.89 -15.46
CA LEU A 482 -12.14 6.29 -16.32
C LEU A 482 -12.98 7.38 -17.00
N THR A 483 -13.45 8.35 -16.22
CA THR A 483 -14.24 9.49 -16.73
C THR A 483 -13.43 10.27 -17.78
N ALA A 484 -12.18 10.61 -17.49
CA ALA A 484 -11.32 11.33 -18.43
C ALA A 484 -11.18 10.58 -19.77
N ARG A 485 -10.96 9.26 -19.73
CA ARG A 485 -10.89 8.41 -20.94
C ARG A 485 -12.22 8.31 -21.69
N ILE A 486 -13.35 8.26 -20.98
CA ILE A 486 -14.68 8.29 -21.62
C ILE A 486 -14.90 9.66 -22.31
N ARG A 487 -14.40 10.75 -21.73
CA ARG A 487 -14.51 12.11 -22.30
C ARG A 487 -13.69 12.32 -23.56
N GLU A 488 -12.71 11.47 -23.84
CA GLU A 488 -12.03 11.42 -25.14
C GLU A 488 -12.93 10.87 -26.25
N MET A 489 -13.93 10.04 -25.90
CA MET A 489 -14.87 9.41 -26.84
C MET A 489 -16.23 10.12 -26.92
N TYR A 490 -16.74 10.64 -25.80
CA TYR A 490 -18.08 11.21 -25.69
C TYR A 490 -18.09 12.47 -24.83
N SER A 491 -18.74 13.54 -25.31
CA SER A 491 -18.94 14.75 -24.50
C SER A 491 -19.88 14.52 -23.32
N ALA A 492 -19.84 15.43 -22.33
CA ALA A 492 -20.68 15.33 -21.12
C ALA A 492 -22.19 15.43 -21.39
N THR A 493 -22.59 16.03 -22.50
CA THR A 493 -23.99 16.08 -22.96
C THR A 493 -24.39 14.83 -23.74
N GLU A 494 -23.45 14.20 -24.43
CA GLU A 494 -23.72 12.98 -25.20
C GLU A 494 -23.83 11.74 -24.33
N LEU A 495 -22.98 11.63 -23.29
CA LEU A 495 -22.99 10.50 -22.36
C LEU A 495 -22.83 11.01 -20.93
N PRO A 496 -23.94 11.12 -20.17
CA PRO A 496 -23.87 11.52 -18.78
C PRO A 496 -23.16 10.45 -17.95
N ILE A 497 -22.27 10.90 -17.06
CA ILE A 497 -21.52 10.06 -16.12
C ILE A 497 -21.88 10.52 -14.71
N ILE A 498 -22.43 9.60 -13.92
CA ILE A 498 -22.67 9.79 -12.49
C ILE A 498 -21.61 9.02 -11.72
N MET A 499 -20.86 9.71 -10.88
CA MET A 499 -19.91 9.09 -9.97
C MET A 499 -20.59 8.77 -8.64
N VAL A 500 -20.37 7.58 -8.12
CA VAL A 500 -21.02 7.07 -6.93
C VAL A 500 -19.95 6.67 -5.94
N THR A 501 -19.73 7.46 -4.88
CA THR A 501 -18.54 7.34 -4.02
C THR A 501 -18.90 7.30 -2.54
N THR A 502 -18.17 6.55 -1.72
CA THR A 502 -18.30 6.59 -0.26
C THR A 502 -17.65 7.84 0.37
N GLN A 503 -16.90 8.63 -0.40
CA GLN A 503 -16.08 9.73 0.13
C GLN A 503 -16.79 11.08 0.00
N ASN A 504 -16.64 11.92 1.02
CA ASN A 504 -17.28 13.24 1.11
C ASN A 504 -16.32 14.41 0.82
N GLU A 505 -15.10 14.12 0.38
CA GLU A 505 -14.02 15.10 0.36
C GLU A 505 -14.09 16.09 -0.81
N VAL A 506 -13.86 17.36 -0.50
CA VAL A 506 -13.96 18.49 -1.44
C VAL A 506 -12.94 18.38 -2.58
N GLN A 507 -11.76 17.82 -2.34
CA GLN A 507 -10.71 17.72 -3.36
C GLN A 507 -11.03 16.64 -4.41
N ASP A 508 -11.49 15.47 -3.98
CA ASP A 508 -11.90 14.39 -4.88
C ASP A 508 -13.11 14.81 -5.72
N ASN A 509 -14.05 15.55 -5.12
CA ASN A 509 -15.17 16.14 -5.85
C ASN A 509 -14.72 17.16 -6.90
N LYS A 510 -13.70 17.99 -6.61
CA LYS A 510 -13.13 18.92 -7.60
C LYS A 510 -12.43 18.18 -8.74
N ALA A 511 -11.67 17.13 -8.44
CA ALA A 511 -10.99 16.32 -9.45
C ALA A 511 -12.01 15.60 -10.36
N ALA A 512 -13.06 15.03 -9.77
CA ALA A 512 -14.17 14.39 -10.50
C ALA A 512 -14.90 15.38 -11.41
N ILE A 513 -15.25 16.57 -10.90
CA ILE A 513 -15.85 17.64 -11.72
C ILE A 513 -14.90 18.06 -12.85
N GLY A 514 -13.62 18.24 -12.55
CA GLY A 514 -12.59 18.60 -13.53
C GLY A 514 -12.41 17.55 -14.64
N ALA A 515 -12.58 16.27 -14.32
CA ALA A 515 -12.57 15.18 -15.30
C ALA A 515 -13.86 15.09 -16.15
N GLY A 516 -14.88 15.90 -15.84
CA GLY A 516 -16.12 15.98 -16.61
C GLY A 516 -17.23 15.04 -16.13
N VAL A 517 -17.24 14.66 -14.85
CA VAL A 517 -18.38 13.98 -14.21
C VAL A 517 -19.60 14.92 -14.20
N ASN A 518 -20.78 14.42 -14.54
CA ASN A 518 -22.02 15.22 -14.56
C ASN A 518 -22.60 15.40 -13.16
N LYS A 519 -22.54 14.35 -12.33
CA LYS A 519 -23.07 14.37 -10.97
C LYS A 519 -22.34 13.39 -10.07
N ILE A 520 -22.22 13.76 -8.79
CA ILE A 520 -21.67 12.88 -7.75
C ILE A 520 -22.81 12.53 -6.79
N ILE A 521 -22.98 11.24 -6.54
CA ILE A 521 -23.89 10.70 -5.53
C ILE A 521 -23.02 10.02 -4.48
N GLN A 522 -23.43 10.13 -3.22
CA GLN A 522 -22.79 9.39 -2.16
C GLN A 522 -23.33 7.97 -2.09
N LYS A 523 -22.43 7.01 -1.96
CA LYS A 523 -22.76 5.75 -1.33
C LYS A 523 -23.15 6.09 0.11
N PRO A 524 -24.28 5.57 0.58
CA PRO A 524 -25.10 4.58 -0.09
C PRO A 524 -26.21 5.20 -0.93
N PHE A 525 -26.60 4.53 -2.01
CA PHE A 525 -27.74 4.92 -2.83
C PHE A 525 -28.86 3.88 -2.73
N ASN A 526 -30.09 4.33 -2.94
CA ASN A 526 -31.26 3.50 -3.08
C ASN A 526 -31.96 3.81 -4.41
N ALA A 527 -33.03 3.08 -4.74
CA ALA A 527 -33.74 3.30 -6.01
C ALA A 527 -34.25 4.73 -6.16
N ALA A 528 -34.70 5.38 -5.08
CA ALA A 528 -35.20 6.74 -5.12
C ALA A 528 -34.08 7.77 -5.37
N SER A 529 -32.95 7.68 -4.65
CA SER A 529 -31.83 8.62 -4.79
C SER A 529 -31.12 8.46 -6.13
N LEU A 530 -30.95 7.21 -6.59
CA LEU A 530 -30.37 6.95 -7.90
C LEU A 530 -31.30 7.44 -9.03
N LYS A 531 -32.60 7.16 -8.95
CA LYS A 531 -33.59 7.65 -9.92
C LYS A 531 -33.58 9.17 -10.01
N ALA A 532 -33.63 9.86 -8.87
CA ALA A 532 -33.62 11.32 -8.82
C ALA A 532 -32.38 11.93 -9.51
N ALA A 533 -31.23 11.27 -9.39
CA ALA A 533 -30.01 11.71 -10.04
C ALA A 533 -29.96 11.36 -11.53
N MET A 534 -30.53 10.22 -11.94
CA MET A 534 -30.61 9.81 -13.35
C MET A 534 -31.58 10.70 -14.15
N ASP A 535 -32.73 11.04 -13.58
CA ASP A 535 -33.78 11.84 -14.20
C ASP A 535 -33.33 13.27 -14.57
N GLU A 536 -32.21 13.76 -14.00
CA GLU A 536 -31.62 15.06 -14.39
C GLU A 536 -31.00 15.05 -15.79
N PHE A 537 -30.76 13.87 -16.38
CA PHE A 537 -29.99 13.72 -17.61
C PHE A 537 -30.65 12.82 -18.68
N ILE A 538 -31.80 12.18 -18.41
CA ILE A 538 -32.41 11.14 -19.28
C ILE A 538 -33.85 11.46 -19.69
#